data_AF-A0A920EJ75-F1
#
_entry.id   AF-A0A920EJ75-F1
#
_cell.length_a   1.000
_cell.length_b   1.000
_cell.length_c   1.000
_cell.angle_alpha   90.00
_cell.angle_beta   90.00
_cell.angle_gamma   90.00
#
_symmetry.space_group_name_H-M   'P 1'
#
loop_
_entity.id
_entity.type
_entity.pdbx_description
1 polymer ?
#
loop_
_entity_poly.entity_id
_entity_poly.type
_entity_poly.pdbx_seq_one_letter_code
_entity_poly.pdbx_strand_id
1 'polypeptide(L)'
;MLNTKHQREIELKMRQALEIDRARVQVGKISRFGLLEMSRQRLRPSLEETMSRTCPRCMGQGTIRGTRSLALSILRLIEDEAQKSPAEKLGSLFQFRLQHFY
;
A
#
# COMPACT_ATOMS: atom_id res chain seq x y z
N MET A 1 4.36 13.90 22.78
CA MET A 1 3.20 14.54 23.44
C MET A 1 2.94 13.83 24.77
N LEU A 2 3.55 14.31 25.87
CA LEU A 2 3.47 13.66 27.19
C LEU A 2 2.25 14.10 28.01
N ASN A 3 1.60 15.20 27.63
CA ASN A 3 0.47 15.77 28.36
C ASN A 3 -0.86 15.32 27.76
N THR A 4 -1.64 14.59 28.55
CA THR A 4 -2.99 14.09 28.19
C THR A 4 -3.99 15.23 27.92
N LYS A 5 -3.76 16.42 28.49
CA LYS A 5 -4.57 17.61 28.22
C LYS A 5 -4.48 18.02 26.74
N HIS A 6 -3.27 18.09 26.19
CA HIS A 6 -3.08 18.46 24.79
C HIS A 6 -3.69 17.43 23.84
N GLN A 7 -3.61 16.13 24.17
CA GLN A 7 -4.26 15.08 23.38
C GLN A 7 -5.78 15.28 23.30
N ARG A 8 -6.43 15.56 24.44
CA ARG A 8 -7.88 15.83 24.49
C ARG A 8 -8.26 17.08 23.71
N GLU A 9 -7.46 18.14 23.80
CA GLU A 9 -7.68 19.37 23.03
C GLU A 9 -7.59 19.12 21.52
N ILE A 10 -6.62 18.33 21.08
CA ILE A 10 -6.48 17.94 19.67
C ILE A 10 -7.68 17.11 19.22
N GLU A 11 -8.07 16.08 19.99
CA GLU A 11 -9.23 15.25 19.68
C GLU A 11 -10.53 16.06 19.60
N LEU A 12 -10.73 16.98 20.54
CA LEU A 12 -11.92 17.84 20.56
C LEU A 12 -11.95 18.77 19.34
N LYS A 13 -10.83 19.44 19.06
CA LYS A 13 -10.72 20.33 17.90
C LYS A 13 -10.95 19.57 16.59
N MET A 14 -10.48 18.33 16.52
CA MET A 14 -10.69 17.49 15.33
C MET A 14 -12.15 17.10 15.16
N ARG A 15 -12.87 16.75 16.23
CA ARG A 15 -14.32 16.50 16.16
C ARG A 15 -15.08 17.75 15.68
N GLN A 16 -14.80 18.90 16.28
CA GLN A 16 -15.45 20.18 15.92
C GLN A 16 -15.21 20.56 14.46
N ALA A 17 -13.98 20.39 13.97
CA ALA A 17 -13.65 20.70 12.57
C ALA A 17 -14.41 19.81 11.57
N LEU A 18 -14.83 18.60 11.99
CA LEU A 18 -15.51 17.63 11.14
C LEU A 18 -17.04 17.69 11.27
N GLU A 19 -17.60 18.50 12.17
CA GLU A 19 -19.07 18.65 12.33
C GLU A 19 -19.75 19.24 11.08
N ILE A 20 -19.02 20.04 10.31
CA ILE A 20 -19.53 20.63 9.05
C ILE A 20 -19.48 19.65 7.87
N ASP A 21 -18.81 18.50 8.00
CA ASP A 21 -18.74 17.50 6.93
C ASP A 21 -20.09 16.81 6.77
N ARG A 22 -20.55 16.73 5.52
CA ARG A 22 -21.83 16.08 5.18
C ARG A 22 -21.75 14.56 5.27
N ALA A 23 -20.55 13.98 5.15
CA ALA A 23 -20.35 12.55 5.30
C ALA A 23 -20.39 12.17 6.78
N ARG A 24 -20.91 10.98 7.10
CA ARG A 24 -20.76 10.44 8.46
C ARG A 24 -19.28 10.18 8.74
N VAL A 25 -18.74 10.84 9.77
CA VAL A 25 -17.35 10.67 10.21
C VAL A 25 -17.33 10.12 11.64
N GLN A 26 -16.48 9.15 11.90
CA GLN A 26 -16.18 8.65 13.24
C GLN A 26 -14.71 8.91 13.55
N VAL A 27 -14.43 9.52 14.69
CA VAL A 27 -13.07 9.83 15.14
C VAL A 27 -12.80 9.08 16.43
N GLY A 28 -11.72 8.30 16.46
CA GLY A 28 -11.25 7.57 17.63
C GLY A 28 -10.48 8.44 18.62
N LYS A 29 -9.77 7.79 19.54
CA LYS A 29 -8.80 8.45 20.43
C LYS A 29 -7.39 8.30 19.86
N ILE A 30 -6.47 9.16 20.29
CA ILE A 30 -5.05 9.00 19.97
C ILE A 30 -4.54 7.71 20.63
N SER A 31 -4.04 6.80 19.80
CA SER A 31 -3.45 5.51 20.18
C SER A 31 -2.19 5.72 21.05
N ARG A 32 -1.77 4.66 21.76
CA ARG A 32 -0.49 4.64 22.49
C ARG A 32 0.70 4.91 21.55
N PHE A 33 0.57 4.57 20.27
CA PHE A 33 1.57 4.85 19.25
C PHE A 33 1.52 6.30 18.71
N GLY A 34 0.60 7.13 19.19
CA GLY A 34 0.42 8.51 18.73
C GLY A 34 -0.41 8.67 17.45
N LEU A 35 -1.06 7.61 16.98
CA LEU A 35 -1.90 7.63 15.79
C LEU A 35 -3.36 7.98 16.14
N LEU A 36 -4.01 8.78 15.31
CA LEU A 36 -5.44 9.08 15.42
C LEU A 36 -6.18 8.39 14.27
N GLU A 37 -6.99 7.39 14.60
CA GLU A 37 -7.81 6.67 13.62
C GLU A 37 -9.14 7.40 13.40
N MET A 38 -9.58 7.45 12.15
CA MET A 38 -10.88 7.98 11.77
C MET A 38 -11.44 7.23 10.57
N SER A 39 -12.76 7.07 10.53
CA SER A 39 -13.49 6.53 9.39
C SER A 39 -14.41 7.62 8.83
N ARG A 40 -14.49 7.70 7.50
CA ARG A 40 -15.33 8.67 6.79
C ARG A 40 -16.17 7.93 5.76
N GLN A 41 -17.47 8.17 5.75
CA GLN A 41 -18.38 7.60 4.78
C GLN A 41 -18.05 8.08 3.36
N ARG A 42 -17.96 7.14 2.43
CA ARG A 42 -17.73 7.44 1.01
C ARG A 42 -19.06 7.76 0.33
N LEU A 43 -19.23 9.03 -0.08
CA LEU A 43 -20.43 9.50 -0.81
C LEU A 43 -20.24 9.50 -2.34
N ARG A 44 -19.00 9.67 -2.81
CA ARG A 44 -18.62 9.80 -4.23
C ARG A 44 -17.23 9.20 -4.43
N PRO A 45 -16.82 8.92 -5.68
CA PRO A 45 -15.42 8.64 -6.01
C PRO A 45 -14.49 9.73 -5.47
N SER A 46 -13.28 9.36 -5.07
CA SER A 46 -12.31 10.33 -4.58
C SER A 46 -11.73 11.15 -5.74
N LEU A 47 -11.13 12.31 -5.42
CA LEU A 47 -10.40 13.10 -6.42
C LEU A 47 -9.24 12.29 -7.02
N GLU A 48 -8.57 11.48 -6.21
CA GLU A 48 -7.50 10.60 -6.66
C GLU A 48 -8.00 9.62 -7.72
N GLU A 49 -9.14 8.96 -7.49
CA GLU A 49 -9.73 8.03 -8.45
C GLU A 49 -10.16 8.70 -9.77
N THR A 50 -10.54 9.99 -9.72
CA THR A 50 -11.06 10.70 -10.89
C THR A 50 -9.96 11.42 -11.67
N MET A 51 -8.95 11.94 -10.98
CA MET A 51 -7.96 12.86 -11.56
C MET A 51 -6.54 12.30 -11.58
N SER A 52 -6.28 11.17 -10.93
CA SER A 52 -4.96 10.56 -10.90
C SER A 52 -4.94 9.24 -11.68
N ARG A 53 -3.74 8.83 -12.05
CA ARG A 53 -3.46 7.51 -12.62
C ARG A 53 -2.34 6.86 -11.83
N THR A 54 -2.40 5.55 -11.70
CA THR A 54 -1.33 4.80 -11.04
C THR A 54 0.01 5.05 -11.75
N CYS A 55 1.04 5.38 -10.98
CA CYS A 55 2.38 5.58 -11.53
C CYS A 55 2.85 4.29 -12.23
N PRO A 56 3.18 4.29 -13.54
CA PRO A 56 3.55 3.07 -14.25
C PRO A 56 4.91 2.52 -13.81
N ARG A 57 5.73 3.32 -13.12
CA ARG A 57 7.09 2.93 -12.72
C ARG A 57 7.14 2.14 -11.42
N CYS A 58 6.36 2.56 -10.43
CA CYS A 58 6.29 1.89 -9.12
C CYS A 58 4.94 1.22 -8.87
N MET A 59 4.00 1.29 -9.81
CA MET A 59 2.64 0.74 -9.71
C MET A 59 1.91 1.15 -8.42
N GLY A 60 2.15 2.37 -7.94
CA GLY A 60 1.55 2.90 -6.72
C GLY A 60 2.32 2.60 -5.43
N GLN A 61 3.43 1.86 -5.48
CA GLN A 61 4.24 1.51 -4.30
C GLN A 61 5.02 2.71 -3.71
N GLY A 62 5.21 3.78 -4.47
CA GLY A 62 5.93 4.99 -4.04
C GLY A 62 7.45 4.84 -3.93
N THR A 63 7.99 3.64 -4.11
CA THR A 63 9.44 3.36 -4.09
C THR A 63 9.83 2.39 -5.20
N ILE A 64 11.11 2.41 -5.60
CA ILE A 64 11.66 1.53 -6.64
C ILE A 64 12.85 0.80 -6.04
N ARG A 65 12.93 -0.52 -6.26
CA ARG A 65 14.05 -1.33 -5.78
C ARG A 65 15.36 -0.83 -6.40
N GLY A 66 16.38 -0.67 -5.56
CA GLY A 66 17.72 -0.29 -6.03
C GLY A 66 18.35 -1.36 -6.91
N THR A 67 19.17 -0.93 -7.88
CA THR A 67 19.75 -1.81 -8.92
C THR A 67 20.47 -3.03 -8.36
N ARG A 68 21.26 -2.87 -7.29
CA ARG A 68 21.97 -3.99 -6.64
C ARG A 68 21.03 -5.04 -6.06
N SER A 69 19.97 -4.61 -5.36
CA SER A 69 18.97 -5.52 -4.81
C SER A 69 18.22 -6.25 -5.91
N LEU A 70 17.89 -5.55 -7.00
CA LEU A 70 17.23 -6.13 -8.15
C LEU A 70 18.13 -7.16 -8.85
N ALA A 71 19.41 -6.82 -9.09
CA ALA A 71 20.38 -7.72 -9.71
C ALA A 71 20.56 -9.01 -8.91
N LEU A 72 20.72 -8.93 -7.58
CA LEU A 72 20.80 -10.11 -6.71
C LEU A 72 19.53 -10.96 -6.76
N SER A 73 18.36 -10.32 -6.82
CA SER A 73 17.08 -11.01 -6.99
C SER A 73 17.04 -11.82 -8.29
N ILE A 74 17.51 -11.22 -9.38
CA ILE A 74 17.55 -11.85 -10.70
C ILE A 74 18.55 -13.02 -10.70
N LEU A 75 19.74 -12.82 -10.13
CA LEU A 75 20.76 -13.87 -10.04
C LEU A 75 20.24 -15.10 -9.28
N ARG A 76 19.56 -14.90 -8.14
CA ARG A 76 18.94 -16.00 -7.39
C ARG A 76 17.87 -16.74 -8.18
N LEU A 77 17.02 -16.00 -8.92
CA LEU A 77 16.02 -16.62 -9.79
C LEU A 77 16.67 -17.49 -10.89
N ILE A 78 17.81 -17.05 -11.43
CA ILE A 78 18.55 -17.82 -12.43
C ILE A 78 19.18 -19.06 -11.79
N GLU A 79 19.79 -18.94 -10.62
CA GLU A 79 20.39 -20.06 -9.88
C GLU A 79 19.34 -21.12 -9.54
N ASP A 80 18.17 -20.71 -9.01
CA ASP A 80 17.05 -21.59 -8.71
C ASP A 80 16.56 -22.35 -9.95
N GLU A 81 16.47 -21.66 -11.11
CA GLU A 81 16.07 -22.30 -12.37
C GLU A 81 17.15 -23.27 -12.89
N ALA A 82 18.43 -22.95 -12.69
CA ALA A 82 19.54 -23.79 -13.12
C ALA A 82 19.56 -25.12 -12.36
N GLN A 83 19.22 -25.10 -11.06
CA GLN A 83 19.22 -26.28 -10.18
C GLN A 83 18.04 -27.24 -10.42
N LYS A 84 17.00 -26.84 -11.15
CA LYS A 84 15.84 -27.69 -11.44
C LYS A 84 16.20 -28.90 -12.32
N SER A 85 15.56 -30.03 -12.05
CA SER A 85 15.62 -31.22 -12.90
C SER A 85 14.94 -30.96 -14.27
N PRO A 86 15.21 -31.77 -15.31
CA PRO A 86 14.61 -31.59 -16.63
C PRO A 86 13.07 -31.61 -16.62
N ALA A 87 12.45 -32.42 -15.75
CA ALA A 87 11.00 -32.48 -15.60
C ALA A 87 10.44 -31.18 -14.99
N GLU A 88 11.13 -30.61 -14.02
CA GLU A 88 10.76 -29.33 -13.38
C GLU A 88 10.97 -28.14 -14.31
N LYS A 89 12.03 -28.16 -15.14
CA LYS A 89 12.28 -27.16 -16.18
C LYS A 89 11.20 -27.17 -17.26
N LEU A 90 10.68 -28.35 -17.62
CA LEU A 90 9.51 -28.41 -18.51
C LEU A 90 8.32 -27.71 -17.85
N GLY A 91 8.03 -28.02 -16.59
CA GLY A 91 6.93 -27.40 -15.84
C GLY A 91 7.02 -25.88 -15.75
N SER A 92 8.20 -25.32 -15.47
CA SER A 92 8.42 -23.86 -15.42
C SER A 92 8.24 -23.20 -16.78
N LEU A 93 8.72 -23.82 -17.87
CA LEU A 93 8.55 -23.32 -19.24
C LEU A 93 7.07 -23.34 -19.67
N PHE A 94 6.31 -24.37 -19.30
CA PHE A 94 4.86 -24.43 -19.56
C PHE A 94 4.11 -23.33 -18.79
N GLN A 95 4.43 -23.11 -17.52
CA GLN A 95 3.85 -22.04 -16.69
C GLN A 95 4.15 -20.64 -17.28
N PHE A 96 5.39 -20.40 -17.70
CA PHE A 96 5.81 -19.12 -18.27
C PHE A 96 5.08 -18.82 -19.59
N ARG A 97 4.87 -19.84 -20.42
CA ARG A 97 4.14 -19.68 -21.69
C ARG A 97 2.66 -19.43 -21.47
N LEU A 98 2.03 -20.03 -20.46
CA LEU A 98 0.62 -19.79 -20.13
C LEU A 98 0.37 -18.38 -19.56
N GLN A 99 1.31 -17.82 -18.79
CA GLN A 99 1.17 -16.47 -18.21
C GLN A 99 1.40 -15.32 -19.21
N HIS A 100 1.98 -15.60 -20.37
CA HIS A 100 2.29 -14.58 -21.39
C HIS A 100 1.49 -14.71 -22.69
N PHE A 101 0.65 -15.76 -22.84
CA PHE A 101 -0.15 -16.00 -24.05
C PHE A 101 -1.66 -16.18 -23.79
N TYR A 102 -2.16 -15.86 -22.60
CA TYR A 102 -3.58 -15.65 -22.32
C TYR A 102 -3.79 -14.35 -21.54
#